data_AF-A0A515J0N9-F1
#
_entry.id   AF-A0A515J0N9-F1
#
_cell.length_a   1.000
_cell.length_b   1.000
_cell.length_c   1.000
_cell.angle_alpha   90.00
_cell.angle_beta   90.00
_cell.angle_gamma   90.00
#
_symmetry.space_group_name_H-M   'P 1'
#
loop_
_entity.id
_entity.type
_entity.pdbx_description
1 polymer ?
#
loop_
_entity_poly.entity_id
_entity_poly.type
_entity_poly.pdbx_seq_one_letter_code
_entity_poly.pdbx_strand_id
1 'polypeptide(L)'
;DRVLKTDVTKTVDDMAAALTTGTGAVDAVAAATRDNAAYGKHIHDAEWATNAAYLALNIWDRFDVFCTLGASSGYFKAGSDAFSVVGLFGLKGDVTTVAQTNLPNVFLTQGVVELYTDTSFSWSIGARGALWECGCATLGAEFQYTQSKSNVETLNVLCT
;
A
#
# COMPACT_ATOMS: atom_id res chain seq x y z
N ASP A 1 -3.88 18.57 7.56
CA ASP A 1 -4.25 17.43 6.71
C ASP A 1 -3.03 16.55 6.51
N ARG A 2 -3.14 15.23 6.66
CA ARG A 2 -2.02 14.29 6.48
C ARG A 2 -2.25 13.56 5.16
N VAL A 3 -1.33 13.73 4.21
CA VAL A 3 -1.46 13.17 2.87
C VAL A 3 -0.48 12.02 2.69
N LEU A 4 -0.98 10.87 2.24
CA LEU A 4 -0.14 9.75 1.82
C LEU A 4 0.44 10.03 0.43
N LYS A 5 1.78 10.03 0.37
CA LYS A 5 2.53 10.27 -0.85
C LYS A 5 3.01 8.95 -1.43
N THR A 6 3.01 8.86 -2.75
CA THR A 6 3.66 7.78 -3.48
C THR A 6 5.17 7.99 -3.43
N ASP A 7 5.91 7.00 -2.93
CA ASP A 7 7.37 6.97 -2.99
C ASP A 7 7.80 6.12 -4.19
N VAL A 8 7.95 6.78 -5.34
CA VAL A 8 8.33 6.15 -6.60
C VAL A 8 9.43 6.96 -7.28
N THR A 9 10.19 6.32 -8.16
CA THR A 9 11.20 7.00 -8.98
C THR A 9 10.55 7.96 -9.96
N LYS A 10 11.27 9.04 -10.31
CA LYS A 10 10.81 10.04 -11.29
C LYS A 10 10.53 9.45 -12.66
N THR A 11 11.33 8.46 -13.05
CA THR A 11 11.26 7.81 -14.34
C THR A 11 11.09 6.29 -14.18
N VAL A 12 10.54 5.67 -15.22
CA VAL A 12 10.45 4.22 -15.40
C VAL A 12 11.20 3.88 -16.68
N ASP A 13 12.14 2.93 -16.59
CA ASP A 13 13.00 2.55 -17.72
C ASP A 13 12.51 1.29 -18.45
N ASP A 14 11.65 0.48 -17.81
CA ASP A 14 11.17 -0.81 -18.33
C ASP A 14 9.84 -0.73 -19.09
N MET A 15 9.57 0.41 -19.75
CA MET A 15 8.37 0.59 -20.57
C MET A 15 8.73 0.79 -22.03
N ALA A 16 7.85 0.37 -22.94
CA ALA A 16 7.96 0.76 -24.34
C ALA A 16 7.59 2.25 -24.54
N ALA A 17 8.04 2.81 -25.67
CA ALA A 17 7.71 4.16 -26.07
C ALA A 17 6.20 4.43 -26.03
N ALA A 18 5.82 5.67 -25.69
CA ALA A 18 4.42 6.07 -25.64
C ALA A 18 3.74 5.95 -27.00
N LEU A 19 2.48 5.50 -27.01
CA LEU A 19 1.63 5.58 -28.19
C LEU A 19 1.43 7.05 -28.60
N THR A 20 1.58 7.32 -29.89
CA THR A 20 1.33 8.64 -30.48
C THR A 20 0.06 8.60 -31.33
N THR A 21 -0.71 9.68 -31.33
CA THR A 21 -1.94 9.76 -32.14
C THR A 21 -1.61 9.53 -33.62
N GLY A 22 -2.13 8.42 -34.18
CA GLY A 22 -1.89 8.02 -35.58
C GLY A 22 -0.91 6.85 -35.78
N THR A 23 -0.36 6.27 -34.71
CA THR A 23 0.40 5.01 -34.86
C THR A 23 -0.55 3.86 -35.15
N GLY A 24 -0.29 3.15 -36.26
CA GLY A 24 -0.81 1.80 -36.48
C GLY A 24 -0.22 0.82 -35.46
N ALA A 25 -0.36 -0.48 -35.72
CA ALA A 25 0.15 -1.49 -34.80
C ALA A 25 1.65 -1.26 -34.45
N VAL A 26 1.97 -1.20 -33.16
CA VAL A 26 3.29 -0.84 -32.60
C VAL A 26 4.07 -2.07 -32.14
N ASP A 27 5.39 -2.01 -32.34
CA ASP A 27 6.33 -3.00 -31.83
C ASP A 27 6.83 -2.55 -30.45
N ALA A 28 6.32 -3.19 -29.40
CA ALA A 28 6.54 -2.79 -28.01
C ALA A 28 7.69 -3.59 -27.35
N VAL A 29 8.81 -3.79 -28.05
CA VAL A 29 9.95 -4.61 -27.55
C VAL A 29 11.16 -3.80 -27.12
N ALA A 30 11.23 -2.52 -27.51
CA ALA A 30 12.31 -1.63 -27.13
C ALA A 30 11.92 -0.81 -25.90
N ALA A 31 12.73 -0.91 -24.84
CA ALA A 31 12.60 -0.10 -23.65
C ALA A 31 12.92 1.38 -23.94
N ALA A 32 12.18 2.27 -23.30
CA ALA A 32 12.33 3.71 -23.36
C ALA A 32 12.06 4.30 -21.97
N THR A 33 12.92 5.21 -21.53
CA THR A 33 12.72 5.96 -20.29
C THR A 33 11.50 6.87 -20.39
N ARG A 34 10.62 6.79 -19.39
CA ARG A 34 9.38 7.57 -19.31
C ARG A 34 9.22 8.24 -17.97
N ASP A 35 8.58 9.39 -17.94
CA ASP A 35 8.13 10.00 -16.69
C ASP A 35 7.11 9.07 -16.01
N ASN A 36 7.33 8.82 -14.72
CA ASN A 36 6.47 7.97 -13.93
C ASN A 36 5.17 8.70 -13.57
N ALA A 37 4.02 8.17 -14.00
CA ALA A 37 2.71 8.78 -13.75
C ALA A 37 2.39 8.92 -12.24
N ALA A 38 2.95 8.03 -11.41
CA ALA A 38 2.75 8.07 -9.95
C ALA A 38 3.67 9.05 -9.24
N TYR A 39 4.67 9.65 -9.91
CA TYR A 39 5.64 10.52 -9.24
C TYR A 39 4.97 11.80 -8.72
N GLY A 40 5.15 12.07 -7.43
CA GLY A 40 4.59 13.26 -6.77
C GLY A 40 3.07 13.23 -6.60
N LYS A 41 2.42 12.09 -6.83
CA LYS A 41 0.98 11.90 -6.66
C LYS A 41 0.62 11.59 -5.20
N HIS A 42 -0.67 11.72 -4.91
CA HIS A 42 -1.23 11.57 -3.58
C HIS A 42 -2.40 10.59 -3.60
N ILE A 43 -2.51 9.78 -2.57
CA ILE A 43 -3.68 8.93 -2.35
C ILE A 43 -4.81 9.83 -1.81
N HIS A 44 -6.00 9.72 -2.40
CA HIS A 44 -7.13 10.60 -2.10
C HIS A 44 -7.76 10.26 -0.76
N ASP A 45 -7.92 8.97 -0.49
CA ASP A 45 -8.49 8.48 0.75
C ASP A 45 -7.76 7.20 1.18
N ALA A 46 -7.48 7.13 2.46
CA ALA A 46 -6.87 5.97 3.09
C ALA A 46 -7.36 5.87 4.51
N GLU A 47 -8.13 4.83 4.77
CA GLU A 47 -8.64 4.52 6.09
C GLU A 47 -7.96 3.26 6.59
N TRP A 48 -7.47 3.30 7.82
CA TRP A 48 -7.00 2.13 8.54
C TRP A 48 -7.70 2.08 9.88
N ALA A 49 -8.53 1.06 10.07
CA ALA A 49 -9.29 0.85 11.30
C ALA A 49 -8.73 -0.36 12.04
N THR A 50 -8.32 -0.16 13.29
CA THR A 50 -7.98 -1.25 14.21
C THR A 50 -8.92 -1.18 15.41
N ASN A 51 -9.78 -2.19 15.56
CA ASN A 51 -10.52 -2.40 16.79
C ASN A 51 -9.71 -3.33 17.69
N ALA A 52 -9.34 -2.89 18.90
CA ALA A 52 -8.53 -3.68 19.81
C ALA A 52 -9.04 -3.61 21.25
N ALA A 53 -9.00 -4.75 21.93
CA ALA A 53 -9.16 -4.86 23.37
C ALA A 53 -7.78 -4.89 24.04
N TYR A 54 -7.67 -4.24 25.21
CA TYR A 54 -6.47 -4.22 26.03
C TYR A 54 -6.69 -5.10 27.27
N LEU A 55 -5.74 -6.00 27.52
CA LEU A 55 -5.69 -6.83 28.72
C LEU A 55 -4.35 -6.58 29.39
N ALA A 56 -4.38 -6.16 30.65
CA ALA A 56 -3.20 -6.07 31.50
C ALA A 56 -3.33 -7.03 32.68
N LEU A 57 -2.28 -7.80 32.91
CA LEU A 57 -2.11 -8.66 34.06
C LEU A 57 -1.02 -8.05 34.93
N ASN A 58 -1.42 -7.51 36.07
CA ASN A 58 -0.51 -7.13 37.14
C ASN A 58 -0.06 -8.42 37.81
N ILE A 59 1.12 -8.90 37.43
CA ILE A 59 1.65 -10.19 37.91
C ILE A 59 2.47 -9.96 39.18
N TRP A 60 3.15 -8.80 39.29
CA TRP A 60 3.96 -8.40 40.44
C TRP A 60 3.69 -6.92 40.79
N ASP A 61 3.98 -6.55 42.05
CA ASP A 61 3.80 -5.21 42.66
C ASP A 61 4.31 -4.03 41.81
N ARG A 62 5.20 -4.28 40.83
CA ARG A 62 5.76 -3.29 39.89
C ARG A 62 5.88 -3.73 38.44
N PHE A 63 5.31 -4.88 38.07
CA PHE A 63 5.38 -5.41 36.69
C PHE A 63 4.01 -5.80 36.16
N ASP A 64 3.69 -5.22 35.02
CA ASP A 64 2.50 -5.54 34.24
C ASP A 64 2.91 -6.23 32.94
N VAL A 65 2.27 -7.35 32.62
CA VAL A 65 2.29 -7.92 31.28
C VAL A 65 0.98 -7.56 30.61
N PHE A 66 1.04 -6.97 29.43
CA PHE A 66 -0.14 -6.57 28.69
C PHE A 66 -0.16 -7.17 27.30
N CYS A 67 -1.35 -7.43 26.79
CA CYS A 67 -1.55 -7.75 25.39
C CYS A 67 -2.71 -6.92 24.84
N THR A 68 -2.61 -6.57 23.56
CA THR A 68 -3.76 -6.08 22.82
C THR A 68 -4.16 -7.11 21.80
N LEU A 69 -5.45 -7.41 21.73
CA LEU A 69 -6.02 -8.33 20.75
C LEU A 69 -7.03 -7.54 19.96
N GLY A 70 -6.94 -7.59 18.64
CA GLY A 70 -7.77 -6.77 17.78
C GLY A 70 -7.94 -7.32 16.39
N ALA A 71 -8.69 -6.59 15.60
CA ALA A 71 -8.87 -6.81 14.18
C ALA A 71 -8.56 -5.51 13.44
N SER A 72 -7.73 -5.62 12.40
CA SER A 72 -7.34 -4.49 11.56
C SER A 72 -7.89 -4.69 10.14
N SER A 73 -8.43 -3.61 9.59
CA SER A 73 -8.91 -3.51 8.21
C SER A 73 -8.47 -2.18 7.61
N GLY A 74 -8.37 -2.14 6.28
CA GLY A 74 -7.87 -0.98 5.56
C GLY A 74 -8.56 -0.80 4.22
N TYR A 75 -8.70 0.46 3.84
CA TYR A 75 -9.26 0.91 2.58
C TYR A 75 -8.34 1.97 1.99
N PHE A 76 -8.03 1.85 0.70
CA PHE A 76 -7.27 2.85 -0.04
C PHE A 76 -7.97 3.18 -1.36
N LYS A 77 -8.08 4.48 -1.65
CA LYS A 77 -8.64 5.01 -2.89
C LYS A 77 -7.71 6.06 -3.48
N ALA A 78 -7.31 5.87 -4.72
CA ALA A 78 -6.56 6.87 -5.47
C ALA A 78 -6.85 6.80 -6.97
N GLY A 79 -6.42 7.81 -7.71
CA GLY A 79 -6.35 7.73 -9.16
C GLY A 79 -5.42 6.58 -9.59
N SER A 80 -5.70 5.99 -10.75
CA SER A 80 -4.87 4.94 -11.35
C SER A 80 -3.46 5.44 -11.73
N ASP A 81 -3.29 6.75 -11.83
CA ASP A 81 -1.99 7.40 -11.97
C ASP A 81 -1.14 7.26 -10.70
N ALA A 82 -1.72 7.42 -9.51
CA ALA A 82 -1.02 7.23 -8.23
C ALA A 82 -0.62 5.76 -7.98
N PHE A 83 -1.40 4.80 -8.50
CA PHE A 83 -1.06 3.37 -8.46
C PHE A 83 -0.16 2.91 -9.62
N SER A 84 0.27 3.82 -10.52
CA SER A 84 1.09 3.51 -11.69
C SER A 84 0.55 2.32 -12.49
N VAL A 85 -0.76 2.28 -12.74
CA VAL A 85 -1.36 1.19 -13.51
C VAL A 85 -0.92 1.29 -14.96
N VAL A 86 -0.24 0.25 -15.45
CA VAL A 86 0.30 0.18 -16.81
C VAL A 86 -0.47 -0.82 -17.68
N GLY A 87 -0.55 -0.54 -18.97
CA GLY A 87 -1.18 -1.39 -19.96
C GLY A 87 -0.37 -1.47 -21.25
N LEU A 88 -0.68 -2.49 -22.03
CA LEU A 88 -0.12 -2.72 -23.36
C LEU A 88 -1.23 -2.63 -24.40
N PHE A 89 -1.11 -1.68 -25.33
CA PHE A 89 -2.11 -1.40 -26.35
C PHE A 89 -1.51 -1.39 -27.76
N GLY A 90 -2.29 -1.88 -28.73
CA GLY A 90 -2.02 -1.71 -30.15
C GLY A 90 -0.83 -2.49 -30.70
N LEU A 91 -0.60 -3.74 -30.25
CA LEU A 91 0.53 -4.56 -30.72
C LEU A 91 0.52 -4.87 -32.22
N LYS A 92 1.70 -4.85 -32.84
CA LYS A 92 1.96 -5.35 -34.20
C LYS A 92 2.12 -6.87 -34.19
N GLY A 93 1.26 -7.58 -34.91
CA GLY A 93 1.32 -9.05 -35.03
C GLY A 93 0.00 -9.71 -34.64
N ASP A 94 0.06 -10.99 -34.26
CA ASP A 94 -1.12 -11.77 -33.88
C ASP A 94 -1.70 -11.26 -32.55
N VAL A 95 -2.91 -10.70 -32.61
CA VAL A 95 -3.64 -10.12 -31.47
C VAL A 95 -4.08 -11.19 -30.47
N THR A 96 -3.95 -12.48 -30.82
CA THR A 96 -4.32 -13.60 -29.94
C THR A 96 -3.23 -13.99 -28.95
N THR A 97 -1.99 -13.53 -29.13
CA THR A 97 -0.86 -13.86 -28.23
C THR A 97 0.01 -12.63 -27.94
N VAL A 98 0.18 -12.31 -26.66
CA VAL A 98 1.14 -11.30 -26.19
C VAL A 98 2.47 -12.00 -25.88
N ALA A 99 3.55 -11.63 -26.56
CA ALA A 99 4.86 -12.23 -26.29
C ALA A 99 5.46 -11.68 -25.00
N GLN A 100 6.25 -12.48 -24.28
CA GLN A 100 6.90 -12.04 -23.03
C GLN A 100 7.90 -10.89 -23.22
N THR A 101 8.36 -10.66 -24.45
CA THR A 101 9.24 -9.54 -24.78
C THR A 101 8.47 -8.23 -24.98
N ASN A 102 7.14 -8.25 -24.99
CA ASN A 102 6.35 -7.04 -25.12
C ASN A 102 6.27 -6.30 -23.77
N LEU A 103 6.76 -5.08 -23.79
CA LEU A 103 6.76 -4.15 -22.67
C LEU A 103 5.49 -3.29 -22.69
N PRO A 104 4.94 -2.91 -21.52
CA PRO A 104 3.79 -2.03 -21.46
C PRO A 104 4.11 -0.64 -22.05
N ASN A 105 3.13 -0.03 -22.71
CA ASN A 105 3.32 1.20 -23.49
C ASN A 105 2.34 2.33 -23.13
N VAL A 106 1.46 2.12 -22.15
CA VAL A 106 0.49 3.13 -21.67
C VAL A 106 0.44 3.14 -20.15
N PHE A 107 0.33 4.34 -19.57
CA PHE A 107 -0.16 4.52 -18.22
C PHE A 107 -1.66 4.78 -18.27
N LEU A 108 -2.43 4.02 -17.49
CA LEU A 108 -3.85 4.25 -17.31
C LEU A 108 -4.02 5.35 -16.26
N THR A 109 -4.41 6.55 -16.67
CA THR A 109 -4.50 7.73 -15.78
C THR A 109 -5.93 8.23 -15.56
N GLN A 110 -6.91 7.62 -16.23
CA GLN A 110 -8.33 8.01 -16.18
C GLN A 110 -9.17 7.07 -15.31
N GLY A 111 -8.53 6.18 -14.54
CA GLY A 111 -9.21 5.24 -13.65
C GLY A 111 -9.16 5.68 -12.19
N VAL A 112 -10.04 5.09 -11.40
CA VAL A 112 -9.98 5.10 -9.93
C VAL A 112 -9.67 3.68 -9.48
N VAL A 113 -8.69 3.55 -8.61
CA VAL A 113 -8.28 2.27 -8.01
C VAL A 113 -8.71 2.26 -6.55
N GLU A 114 -9.41 1.20 -6.18
CA GLU A 114 -9.87 0.94 -4.82
C GLU A 114 -9.28 -0.39 -4.35
N LEU A 115 -8.58 -0.35 -3.22
CA LEU A 115 -7.99 -1.52 -2.59
C LEU A 115 -8.61 -1.71 -1.20
N TYR A 116 -9.14 -2.91 -0.99
CA TYR A 116 -9.72 -3.35 0.27
C TYR A 116 -8.84 -4.45 0.86
N THR A 117 -8.50 -4.31 2.14
CA THR A 117 -7.84 -5.39 2.88
C THR A 117 -8.86 -6.17 3.72
N ASP A 118 -8.66 -7.49 3.77
CA ASP A 118 -9.46 -8.35 4.62
C ASP A 118 -9.26 -7.97 6.10
N THR A 119 -10.32 -8.14 6.89
CA THR A 119 -10.26 -7.94 8.33
C THR A 119 -9.41 -9.05 8.95
N SER A 120 -8.17 -8.72 9.30
CA SER A 120 -7.23 -9.68 9.86
C SER A 120 -7.04 -9.48 11.34
N PHE A 121 -6.78 -10.59 12.03
CA PHE A 121 -6.40 -10.57 13.43
C PHE A 121 -5.06 -9.82 13.61
N SER A 122 -5.08 -8.83 14.51
CA SER A 122 -3.91 -8.10 14.96
C SER A 122 -3.73 -8.33 16.45
N TRP A 123 -2.48 -8.51 16.86
CA TRP A 123 -2.16 -8.68 18.26
C TRP A 123 -0.89 -7.91 18.61
N SER A 124 -0.80 -7.50 19.87
CA SER A 124 0.45 -7.07 20.45
C SER A 124 0.63 -7.69 21.82
N ILE A 125 1.89 -7.90 22.18
CA ILE A 125 2.29 -8.24 23.54
C ILE A 125 3.29 -7.21 24.01
N GLY A 126 3.25 -6.91 25.29
CA GLY A 126 4.19 -6.02 25.91
C GLY A 126 4.33 -6.28 27.40
N ALA A 127 5.39 -5.72 27.95
CA ALA A 127 5.63 -5.72 29.38
C ALA A 127 6.00 -4.30 29.79
N ARG A 128 5.46 -3.88 30.94
CA ARG A 128 5.78 -2.62 31.60
C ARG A 128 6.35 -2.93 32.97
N GLY A 129 7.51 -2.34 33.28
CA GLY A 129 8.12 -2.42 34.60
C GLY A 129 8.29 -1.02 35.18
N ALA A 130 7.87 -0.82 36.43
CA ALA A 130 8.14 0.41 37.19
C ALA A 130 9.55 0.34 37.80
N LEU A 131 10.43 1.23 37.35
CA LEU A 131 11.82 1.37 37.81
C LEU A 131 11.93 2.25 39.06
N TRP A 132 11.02 3.21 39.21
CA TRP A 132 10.99 4.12 40.35
C TRP A 132 9.58 4.64 40.60
N GLU A 133 9.21 4.74 41.87
CA GLU A 133 7.96 5.37 42.29
C GLU A 133 8.26 6.34 43.43
N CYS A 134 7.79 7.57 43.31
CA CYS A 134 7.61 8.45 44.46
C CYS A 134 6.28 9.21 44.31
N GLY A 135 5.46 9.14 45.36
CA GLY A 135 4.18 9.85 45.41
C GLY A 135 3.31 9.57 44.18
N CYS A 136 3.01 10.64 43.41
CA CYS A 136 2.12 10.61 42.24
C CYS A 136 2.81 10.27 40.91
N ALA A 137 4.09 9.86 40.92
CA ALA A 137 4.87 9.61 39.70
C ALA A 137 5.54 8.23 39.70
N THR A 138 5.27 7.46 38.64
CA THR A 138 5.90 6.18 38.34
C THR A 138 6.75 6.35 37.08
N LEU A 139 8.04 6.04 37.17
CA LEU A 139 8.94 5.98 36.02
C LEU A 139 9.17 4.51 35.67
N GLY A 140 8.93 4.14 34.42
CA GLY A 140 9.03 2.76 33.95
C GLY A 140 9.47 2.65 32.51
N ALA A 141 9.79 1.43 32.10
CA ALA A 141 10.06 1.09 30.72
C ALA A 141 8.93 0.20 30.20
N GLU A 142 8.50 0.45 28.96
CA GLU A 142 7.55 -0.39 28.26
C GLU A 142 8.16 -0.87 26.94
N PHE A 143 7.92 -2.14 26.65
CA PHE A 143 8.24 -2.75 25.37
C PHE A 143 6.95 -3.32 24.80
N GLN A 144 6.68 -3.04 23.53
CA GLN A 144 5.51 -3.56 22.83
C GLN A 144 5.95 -4.11 21.47
N TYR A 145 5.53 -5.33 21.17
CA TYR A 145 5.65 -5.92 19.85
C TYR A 145 4.24 -6.12 19.29
N THR A 146 3.97 -5.51 18.14
CA THR A 146 2.68 -5.57 17.45
C THR A 146 2.84 -6.25 16.09
N GLN A 147 1.93 -7.17 15.78
CA GLN A 147 1.84 -7.82 14.49
C GLN A 147 0.41 -7.75 13.94
N SER A 148 0.29 -7.43 12.67
CA SER A 148 -0.92 -7.61 11.86
C SER A 148 -0.50 -8.07 10.46
N LYS A 149 -1.32 -8.90 9.81
CA LYS A 149 -1.08 -9.35 8.44
C LYS A 149 -2.40 -9.44 7.69
N SER A 150 -2.92 -8.28 7.29
CA SER A 150 -4.09 -8.18 6.42
C SER A 150 -3.67 -8.46 4.98
N ASN A 151 -4.38 -9.38 4.33
CA ASN A 151 -4.22 -9.60 2.89
C ASN A 151 -5.10 -8.63 2.12
N VAL A 152 -4.71 -8.35 0.86
CA VAL A 152 -5.59 -7.64 -0.07
C VAL A 152 -6.70 -8.60 -0.47
N GLU A 153 -7.94 -8.21 -0.21
CA GLU A 153 -9.12 -9.02 -0.54
C GLU A 153 -9.67 -8.65 -1.92
N THR A 154 -9.81 -7.36 -2.17
CA THR A 154 -10.41 -6.85 -3.40
C THR A 154 -9.60 -5.68 -3.94
N LEU A 155 -9.28 -5.74 -5.23
CA LEU A 155 -8.71 -4.66 -5.99
C LEU A 155 -9.64 -4.33 -7.15
N ASN A 156 -10.30 -3.18 -7.07
CA ASN A 156 -11.18 -2.70 -8.13
C ASN A 156 -10.47 -1.59 -8.91
N VAL A 157 -10.52 -1.69 -10.24
CA VAL A 157 -10.06 -0.63 -11.15
C VAL A 157 -11.25 -0.20 -11.98
N LEU A 158 -11.75 0.98 -11.70
CA LEU A 158 -12.96 1.54 -12.29
C LEU A 158 -12.56 2.62 -13.28
N CYS A 159 -13.12 2.58 -14.49
CA CYS A 159 -13.03 3.67 -15.47
C CYS A 159 -14.44 4.23 -15.61
N THR A 160 -14.63 5.50 -15.26
CA THR A 160 -15.92 6.20 -15.35
C THR A 160 -15.91 7.21 -16.47
#